data_AF-A0A3E3EEN5-F1
#
_entry.id   AF-A0A3E3EEN5-F1
#
_cell.length_a   1.000
_cell.length_b   1.000
_cell.length_c   1.000
_cell.angle_alpha   90.00
_cell.angle_beta   90.00
_cell.angle_gamma   90.00
#
_symmetry.space_group_name_H-M   'P 1'
#
loop_
_entity.id
_entity.type
_entity.pdbx_description
1 polymer ?
#
loop_
_entity_poly.entity_id
_entity_poly.type
_entity_poly.pdbx_seq_one_letter_code
_entity_poly.pdbx_strand_id
1 'polypeptide(L)'
;MAYEDMAVYIANLGKYNEGELVGAWFTFPIDEDDVAERIGLNKYYEEYAIHDTDNFPMEISEYISIKELNNIYEMVQELPEYIAEALDEFISHYGSLEEVAEHKDEVYYYPDCDDMTDVAYYYIDELQALGDIPPSLQNYIDYEAYGRDLDMGGCFIQTSRGMCEIPY
;
A
#
# COMPACT_ATOMS: atom_id res chain seq x y z
N MET A 1 8.98 12.93 -0.48
CA MET A 1 7.72 12.16 -0.67
C MET A 1 7.79 10.91 0.20
N ALA A 2 6.67 10.29 0.57
CA ALA A 2 6.65 9.20 1.58
C ALA A 2 7.51 7.96 1.25
N TYR A 3 8.05 7.85 0.03
CA TYR A 3 8.76 6.67 -0.45
C TYR A 3 10.02 6.96 -1.27
N GLU A 4 10.74 8.05 -0.97
CA GLU A 4 12.03 8.33 -1.63
C GLU A 4 13.16 7.35 -1.21
N ASP A 5 12.94 6.59 -0.15
CA ASP A 5 13.92 5.67 0.44
C ASP A 5 13.62 4.18 0.16
N MET A 6 12.80 3.87 -0.84
CA MET A 6 12.56 2.48 -1.25
C MET A 6 13.84 1.84 -1.78
N ALA A 7 14.14 0.62 -1.31
CA ALA A 7 15.28 -0.13 -1.79
C ALA A 7 15.00 -1.64 -1.83
N VAL A 8 15.75 -2.34 -2.69
CA VAL A 8 15.75 -3.80 -2.78
C VAL A 8 17.17 -4.33 -2.72
N TYR A 9 17.33 -5.50 -2.12
CA TYR A 9 18.59 -6.25 -2.14
C TYR A 9 18.55 -7.29 -3.26
N ILE A 10 19.42 -7.11 -4.25
CA ILE A 10 19.52 -7.98 -5.43
C ILE A 10 20.78 -8.82 -5.30
N ALA A 11 20.66 -10.14 -5.41
CA ALA A 11 21.80 -11.07 -5.42
C ALA A 11 21.97 -11.79 -6.75
N ASN A 12 23.23 -12.10 -7.07
CA ASN A 12 23.62 -12.88 -8.23
C ASN A 12 23.52 -14.38 -7.91
N LEU A 13 22.54 -15.06 -8.53
CA LEU A 13 22.27 -16.47 -8.27
C LEU A 13 23.37 -17.39 -8.81
N GLY A 14 23.98 -17.01 -9.93
CA GLY A 14 25.04 -17.83 -10.52
C GLY A 14 26.32 -17.85 -9.69
N LYS A 15 26.70 -16.72 -9.09
CA LYS A 15 27.79 -16.68 -8.08
C LYS A 15 27.42 -17.35 -6.78
N TYR A 16 26.16 -17.22 -6.35
CA TYR A 16 25.64 -17.93 -5.18
C TYR A 16 25.80 -19.45 -5.33
N ASN A 17 25.50 -20.00 -6.51
CA ASN A 17 25.68 -21.42 -6.83
C ASN A 17 27.15 -21.86 -6.81
N GLU A 18 28.10 -20.94 -6.94
CA GLU A 18 29.54 -21.17 -6.81
C GLU A 18 30.05 -20.99 -5.37
N GLY A 19 29.17 -20.69 -4.42
CA GLY A 19 29.50 -20.45 -3.01
C GLY A 19 29.95 -19.01 -2.72
N GLU A 20 29.79 -18.09 -3.67
CA GLU A 20 30.08 -16.66 -3.50
C GLU A 20 28.78 -15.87 -3.28
N LEU A 21 28.62 -15.29 -2.09
CA LEU A 21 27.52 -14.38 -1.79
C LEU A 21 27.82 -13.00 -2.38
N VAL A 22 27.25 -12.72 -3.56
CA VAL A 22 27.37 -11.41 -4.21
C VAL A 22 25.98 -10.80 -4.38
N GLY A 23 25.75 -9.67 -3.71
CA GLY A 23 24.54 -8.87 -3.84
C GLY A 23 24.74 -7.47 -3.29
N ALA A 24 23.81 -6.59 -3.59
CA ALA A 24 23.86 -5.19 -3.16
C ALA A 24 22.45 -4.59 -3.03
N TRP A 25 22.36 -3.52 -2.24
CA TRP A 25 21.16 -2.69 -2.13
C TRP A 25 21.08 -1.68 -3.27
N PHE A 26 19.89 -1.53 -3.85
CA PHE A 26 19.58 -0.58 -4.92
C PHE A 26 18.35 0.23 -4.54
N THR A 27 18.47 1.56 -4.65
CA THR A 27 17.37 2.49 -4.47
C THR A 27 16.65 2.73 -5.79
N PHE A 28 15.36 3.03 -5.74
CA PHE A 28 14.57 3.31 -6.94
C PHE A 28 14.80 4.72 -7.52
N PRO A 29 14.59 4.92 -8.84
CA PRO A 29 14.43 3.87 -9.85
C PRO A 29 15.76 3.12 -10.08
N ILE A 30 15.67 1.81 -10.30
CA ILE A 30 16.82 0.91 -10.43
C ILE A 30 17.34 0.94 -11.87
N ASP A 31 18.63 1.21 -12.04
CA ASP A 31 19.32 1.10 -13.32
C ASP A 31 19.86 -0.33 -13.52
N GLU A 32 19.38 -1.03 -14.56
CA GLU A 32 19.82 -2.40 -14.87
C GLU A 32 21.33 -2.49 -15.17
N ASP A 33 21.93 -1.44 -15.75
CA ASP A 33 23.36 -1.39 -16.03
C ASP A 33 24.17 -1.26 -14.73
N ASP A 34 23.70 -0.45 -13.76
CA ASP A 34 24.31 -0.35 -12.42
C ASP A 34 24.21 -1.66 -11.65
N VAL A 35 23.06 -2.36 -11.75
CA VAL A 35 22.90 -3.69 -11.14
C VAL A 35 23.92 -4.65 -11.73
N ALA A 36 24.00 -4.72 -13.06
CA ALA A 36 24.93 -5.62 -13.74
C ALA A 36 26.39 -5.35 -13.35
N GLU A 37 26.79 -4.08 -13.27
CA GLU A 37 28.14 -3.69 -12.84
C GLU A 37 28.41 -4.09 -11.39
N ARG A 38 27.49 -3.78 -10.47
CA ARG A 38 27.72 -3.93 -9.02
C ARG A 38 27.67 -5.38 -8.53
N ILE A 39 26.78 -6.21 -9.08
CA ILE A 39 26.69 -7.63 -8.70
C ILE A 39 27.35 -8.57 -9.73
N GLY A 40 27.93 -8.00 -10.80
CA GLY A 40 28.71 -8.72 -11.79
C GLY A 40 27.87 -9.62 -12.70
N LEU A 41 26.66 -9.20 -13.06
CA LEU A 41 25.87 -9.90 -14.07
C LEU A 41 26.55 -9.77 -15.45
N ASN A 42 26.52 -10.84 -16.22
CA ASN A 42 27.05 -10.87 -17.59
C ASN A 42 26.48 -12.09 -18.32
N LYS A 43 26.90 -12.31 -19.58
CA LYS A 43 26.48 -13.45 -20.41
C LYS A 43 26.66 -14.86 -19.81
N TYR A 44 27.40 -15.00 -18.71
CA TYR A 44 27.59 -16.26 -17.98
C TYR A 44 26.84 -16.30 -16.64
N TYR A 45 26.47 -15.13 -16.10
CA TYR A 45 25.78 -14.97 -14.83
C TYR A 45 24.60 -14.00 -15.05
N GLU A 46 23.56 -14.49 -15.72
CA GLU A 46 22.40 -13.68 -16.11
C GLU A 46 21.31 -13.67 -15.01
N GLU A 47 21.34 -14.66 -14.12
CA GLU A 47 20.29 -14.87 -13.11
C GLU A 47 20.56 -14.08 -11.83
N TYR A 48 19.53 -13.35 -11.40
CA TYR A 48 19.48 -12.66 -10.12
C TYR A 48 18.17 -12.96 -9.39
N ALA A 49 18.15 -12.67 -8.10
CA ALA A 49 16.96 -12.76 -7.25
C ALA A 49 16.89 -11.58 -6.30
N ILE A 50 15.66 -11.18 -5.95
CA ILE A 50 15.40 -10.19 -4.91
C ILE A 50 15.23 -10.93 -3.59
N HIS A 51 16.18 -10.77 -2.66
CA HIS A 51 16.13 -11.46 -1.37
C HIS A 51 15.53 -10.65 -0.24
N ASP A 52 15.56 -9.32 -0.36
CA ASP A 52 15.12 -8.44 0.72
C ASP A 52 14.63 -7.10 0.16
N THR A 53 13.77 -6.43 0.92
CA THR A 53 13.25 -5.11 0.62
C THR A 53 13.37 -4.19 1.81
N ASP A 54 13.49 -2.89 1.55
CA ASP A 54 13.45 -1.85 2.57
C ASP A 54 12.47 -0.76 2.14
N ASN A 55 11.56 -0.39 3.05
CA ASN A 55 10.48 0.58 2.86
C ASN A 55 9.58 0.32 1.64
N PHE A 56 9.46 -0.93 1.19
CA PHE A 56 8.56 -1.31 0.11
C PHE A 56 7.16 -1.60 0.68
N PRO A 57 6.08 -0.98 0.17
CA PRO A 57 4.75 -1.01 0.79
C PRO A 57 3.94 -2.26 0.48
N MET A 58 4.55 -3.26 -0.15
CA MET A 58 3.90 -4.54 -0.47
C MET A 58 4.92 -5.66 -0.53
N GLU A 59 4.45 -6.91 -0.45
CA GLU A 59 5.28 -8.07 -0.74
C GLU A 59 5.64 -8.15 -2.23
N ILE A 60 6.90 -8.48 -2.53
CA ILE A 60 7.38 -8.70 -3.90
C ILE A 60 7.88 -10.13 -4.08
N SER A 61 7.72 -10.65 -5.30
CA SER A 61 8.25 -11.97 -5.65
C SER A 61 9.77 -11.93 -5.75
N GLU A 62 10.44 -12.98 -5.28
CA GLU A 62 11.91 -13.16 -5.41
C GLU A 62 12.39 -13.10 -6.88
N TYR A 63 11.55 -13.48 -7.83
CA TYR A 63 11.88 -13.59 -9.26
C TYR A 63 11.30 -12.46 -10.12
N ILE A 64 10.82 -11.39 -9.49
CA ILE A 64 10.33 -10.21 -10.20
C ILE A 64 11.45 -9.53 -11.00
N SER A 65 11.14 -9.02 -12.19
CA SER A 65 12.14 -8.31 -13.00
C SER A 65 12.38 -6.89 -12.50
N ILE A 66 13.59 -6.35 -12.71
CA ILE A 66 13.94 -4.95 -12.38
C ILE A 66 12.98 -3.97 -13.07
N LYS A 67 12.59 -4.26 -14.32
CA LYS A 67 11.60 -3.46 -15.04
C LYS A 67 10.23 -3.43 -14.34
N GLU A 68 9.74 -4.60 -13.91
CA GLU A 68 8.47 -4.67 -13.17
C GLU A 68 8.57 -3.96 -11.82
N LEU A 69 9.69 -4.09 -11.11
CA LEU A 69 9.96 -3.33 -9.88
C LEU A 69 9.88 -1.82 -10.11
N ASN A 70 10.51 -1.32 -11.18
CA ASN A 70 10.46 0.10 -11.52
C ASN A 70 9.04 0.55 -11.88
N ASN A 71 8.25 -0.28 -12.59
CA ASN A 71 6.86 0.04 -12.87
C ASN A 71 6.03 0.10 -11.58
N ILE A 72 6.20 -0.85 -10.66
CA ILE A 72 5.54 -0.84 -9.34
C ILE A 72 5.91 0.44 -8.58
N TYR A 73 7.20 0.79 -8.55
CA TYR A 73 7.66 2.02 -7.92
C TYR A 73 6.95 3.25 -8.51
N GLU A 74 6.89 3.39 -9.84
CA GLU A 74 6.20 4.49 -10.50
C GLU A 74 4.72 4.55 -10.11
N MET A 75 4.02 3.42 -10.12
CA MET A 75 2.60 3.35 -9.74
C MET A 75 2.39 3.77 -8.28
N VAL A 76 3.23 3.30 -7.36
CA VAL A 76 3.14 3.68 -5.94
C VAL A 76 3.39 5.18 -5.74
N GLN A 77 4.33 5.78 -6.47
CA GLN A 77 4.57 7.24 -6.40
C GLN A 77 3.34 8.06 -6.82
N GLU A 78 2.45 7.50 -7.63
CA GLU A 78 1.21 8.16 -8.05
C GLU A 78 0.03 7.91 -7.11
N LEU A 79 0.17 7.06 -6.10
CA LEU A 79 -0.88 6.80 -5.12
C LEU A 79 -0.92 7.89 -4.04
N PRO A 80 -2.12 8.24 -3.54
CA PRO A 80 -2.24 9.03 -2.32
C PRO A 80 -1.55 8.34 -1.14
N GLU A 81 -0.94 9.14 -0.24
CA GLU A 81 -0.17 8.60 0.90
C GLU A 81 -0.99 7.65 1.78
N TYR A 82 -2.28 7.94 2.00
CA TYR A 82 -3.18 7.10 2.79
C TYR A 82 -3.47 5.74 2.15
N ILE A 83 -3.37 5.61 0.81
CA ILE A 83 -3.51 4.33 0.13
C ILE A 83 -2.20 3.56 0.18
N ALA A 84 -1.09 4.24 -0.11
CA ALA A 84 0.22 3.62 -0.16
C ALA A 84 0.69 3.08 1.20
N GLU A 85 0.26 3.66 2.33
CA GLU A 85 0.61 3.17 3.67
C GLU A 85 -0.12 1.89 4.08
N ALA A 86 -1.27 1.59 3.45
CA ALA A 86 -2.06 0.38 3.67
C ALA A 86 -2.23 -0.42 2.37
N LEU A 87 -1.20 -0.39 1.51
CA LEU A 87 -1.30 -0.87 0.14
C LEU A 87 -1.61 -2.37 0.08
N ASP A 88 -1.06 -3.18 0.98
CA ASP A 88 -1.35 -4.61 1.05
C ASP A 88 -2.85 -4.89 1.30
N GLU A 89 -3.49 -4.10 2.16
CA GLU A 89 -4.93 -4.20 2.43
C GLU A 89 -5.77 -3.81 1.20
N PHE A 90 -5.38 -2.74 0.51
CA PHE A 90 -6.03 -2.33 -0.74
C PHE A 90 -5.84 -3.38 -1.85
N ILE A 91 -4.63 -3.93 -2.01
CA ILE A 91 -4.36 -5.02 -2.95
C ILE A 91 -5.16 -6.27 -2.57
N SER A 92 -5.29 -6.59 -1.28
CA SER A 92 -6.11 -7.73 -0.84
C SER A 92 -7.59 -7.55 -1.19
N HIS A 93 -8.08 -6.31 -1.28
CA HIS A 93 -9.44 -6.02 -1.70
C HIS A 93 -9.60 -6.05 -3.23
N TYR A 94 -8.81 -5.24 -3.94
CA TYR A 94 -8.93 -5.04 -5.39
C TYR A 94 -8.29 -6.16 -6.23
N GLY A 95 -7.35 -6.90 -5.65
CA GLY A 95 -6.69 -8.05 -6.25
C GLY A 95 -5.32 -7.76 -6.88
N SER A 96 -5.02 -6.51 -7.23
CA SER A 96 -3.69 -6.11 -7.74
C SER A 96 -3.42 -4.62 -7.56
N LEU A 97 -2.15 -4.23 -7.70
CA LEU A 97 -1.72 -2.81 -7.65
C LEU A 97 -2.33 -1.99 -8.79
N GLU A 98 -2.48 -2.60 -9.98
CA GLU A 98 -3.12 -1.95 -11.13
C GLU A 98 -4.56 -1.58 -10.83
N GLU A 99 -5.34 -2.50 -10.26
CA GLU A 99 -6.73 -2.22 -9.88
C GLU A 99 -6.81 -1.15 -8.79
N VAL A 100 -5.88 -1.14 -7.82
CA VAL A 100 -5.79 -0.07 -6.82
C VAL A 100 -5.51 1.29 -7.48
N ALA A 101 -4.56 1.34 -8.42
CA ALA A 101 -4.21 2.58 -9.12
C ALA A 101 -5.38 3.11 -9.98
N GLU A 102 -6.19 2.23 -10.56
CA GLU A 102 -7.37 2.59 -11.35
C GLU A 102 -8.52 3.13 -10.48
N HIS A 103 -8.71 2.62 -9.26
CA HIS A 103 -9.82 2.99 -8.37
C HIS A 103 -9.44 3.97 -7.25
N LYS A 104 -8.18 4.45 -7.20
CA LYS A 104 -7.67 5.32 -6.13
C LYS A 104 -8.49 6.58 -5.88
N ASP A 105 -9.10 7.14 -6.94
CA ASP A 105 -9.90 8.36 -6.88
C ASP A 105 -11.36 8.11 -6.41
N GLU A 106 -11.76 6.84 -6.28
CA GLU A 106 -13.10 6.44 -5.81
C GLU A 106 -13.14 6.19 -4.30
N VAL A 107 -11.98 5.99 -3.67
CA VAL A 107 -11.86 5.74 -2.23
C VAL A 107 -12.24 7.00 -1.44
N TYR A 108 -13.20 6.87 -0.53
CA TYR A 108 -13.52 7.94 0.42
C TYR A 108 -12.52 7.89 1.59
N TYR A 109 -11.87 9.02 1.85
CA TYR A 109 -10.86 9.14 2.89
C TYR A 109 -11.36 10.04 4.04
N TYR A 110 -11.31 9.48 5.26
CA TYR A 110 -11.71 10.12 6.50
C TYR A 110 -10.45 10.34 7.39
N PRO A 111 -9.71 11.46 7.18
CA PRO A 111 -8.42 11.69 7.84
C PRO A 111 -8.49 11.89 9.36
N ASP A 112 -9.64 12.32 9.88
CA ASP A 112 -9.85 12.60 11.30
C ASP A 112 -10.64 11.48 12.00
N CYS A 113 -10.63 10.27 11.43
CA CYS A 113 -11.31 9.11 12.00
C CYS A 113 -10.29 8.02 12.31
N ASP A 114 -10.14 7.67 13.59
CA ASP A 114 -9.21 6.62 14.03
C ASP A 114 -9.89 5.24 14.00
N ASP A 115 -11.23 5.19 14.10
CA ASP A 115 -12.02 3.97 14.08
C ASP A 115 -13.43 4.16 13.49
N MET A 116 -14.22 3.09 13.44
CA MET A 116 -15.59 3.10 12.91
C MET A 116 -16.58 3.92 13.75
N THR A 117 -16.27 4.19 15.02
CA THR A 117 -17.07 5.10 15.86
C THR A 117 -16.90 6.53 15.36
N ASP A 118 -15.69 6.95 15.01
CA ASP A 118 -15.44 8.27 14.43
C ASP A 118 -16.10 8.40 13.05
N VAL A 119 -16.03 7.35 12.22
CA VAL A 119 -16.76 7.31 10.94
C VAL A 119 -18.27 7.43 11.18
N ALA A 120 -18.82 6.76 12.20
CA ALA A 120 -20.22 6.91 12.57
C ALA A 120 -20.57 8.34 13.00
N TYR A 121 -19.71 9.01 13.76
CA TYR A 121 -19.88 10.43 14.08
C TYR A 121 -19.92 11.27 12.81
N TYR A 122 -18.98 11.06 11.88
CA TYR A 122 -18.94 11.78 10.61
C TYR A 122 -20.24 11.59 9.80
N TYR A 123 -20.72 10.35 9.68
CA TYR A 123 -21.96 10.07 8.94
C TYR A 123 -23.18 10.74 9.57
N ILE A 124 -23.33 10.64 10.88
CA ILE A 124 -24.53 11.11 11.57
C ILE A 124 -24.54 12.62 11.72
N ASP A 125 -23.43 13.21 12.16
CA ASP A 125 -23.37 14.61 12.56
C ASP A 125 -22.95 15.52 11.40
N GLU A 126 -21.97 15.11 10.59
CA GLU A 126 -21.46 15.94 9.47
C GLU A 126 -22.26 15.71 8.17
N LEU A 127 -22.52 14.45 7.81
CA LEU A 127 -23.32 14.12 6.61
C LEU A 127 -24.83 14.12 6.86
N GLN A 128 -25.27 14.25 8.12
CA GLN A 128 -26.68 14.19 8.51
C GLN A 128 -27.39 12.92 7.99
N ALA A 129 -26.73 11.76 8.00
CA ALA A 129 -27.25 10.51 7.44
C ALA A 129 -28.59 10.06 8.05
N LEU A 130 -28.87 10.45 9.30
CA LEU A 130 -30.13 10.19 10.00
C LEU A 130 -31.13 11.36 9.96
N GLY A 131 -30.80 12.44 9.23
CA GLY A 131 -31.55 13.69 9.19
C GLY A 131 -31.35 14.56 10.44
N ASP A 132 -32.25 15.52 10.66
CA ASP A 132 -32.18 16.44 11.79
C ASP A 132 -32.44 15.74 13.14
N ILE A 133 -31.38 15.52 13.91
CA ILE A 133 -31.45 14.97 15.27
C ILE A 133 -31.65 16.13 16.27
N PRO A 134 -32.71 16.10 17.10
CA PRO A 134 -32.88 17.06 18.17
C PRO A 134 -31.67 17.03 19.14
N PRO A 135 -31.12 18.18 19.57
CA PRO A 135 -29.96 18.21 20.48
C PRO A 135 -30.17 17.44 21.79
N SER A 136 -31.42 17.28 22.23
CA SER A 136 -31.77 16.49 23.42
C SER A 136 -31.57 14.98 23.24
N LEU A 137 -31.49 14.49 22.00
CA LEU A 137 -31.32 13.06 21.67
C LEU A 137 -29.89 12.70 21.25
N GLN A 138 -29.05 13.69 20.93
CA GLN A 138 -27.69 13.44 20.40
C GLN A 138 -26.84 12.60 21.36
N ASN A 139 -26.87 12.91 22.67
CA ASN A 139 -26.14 12.14 23.69
C ASN A 139 -26.70 10.73 23.98
N TYR A 140 -27.77 10.32 23.29
CA TYR A 140 -28.37 8.99 23.41
C TYR A 140 -28.13 8.12 22.16
N ILE A 141 -27.42 8.65 21.16
CA ILE A 141 -27.04 7.91 19.97
C ILE A 141 -25.87 7.00 20.33
N ASP A 142 -26.00 5.73 19.96
CA ASP A 142 -24.95 4.73 20.12
C ASP A 142 -24.12 4.69 18.83
N TYR A 143 -23.11 5.56 18.76
CA TYR A 143 -22.23 5.69 17.59
C TYR A 143 -21.38 4.44 17.37
N GLU A 144 -20.99 3.73 18.44
CA GLU A 144 -20.23 2.48 18.34
C GLU A 144 -21.06 1.39 17.65
N ALA A 145 -22.34 1.23 18.05
CA ALA A 145 -23.24 0.29 17.41
C ALA A 145 -23.49 0.64 15.94
N TYR A 146 -23.69 1.93 15.62
CA TYR A 146 -23.88 2.36 14.24
C TYR A 146 -22.64 2.14 13.38
N GLY A 147 -21.45 2.47 13.89
CA GLY A 147 -20.18 2.24 13.21
C GLY A 147 -19.93 0.77 12.91
N ARG A 148 -20.26 -0.11 13.86
CA ARG A 148 -20.21 -1.56 13.64
C ARG A 148 -21.17 -2.02 12.54
N ASP A 149 -22.38 -1.45 12.48
CA ASP A 149 -23.35 -1.78 11.42
C ASP A 149 -22.86 -1.29 10.05
N LEU A 150 -22.21 -0.12 9.98
CA LEU A 150 -21.54 0.37 8.76
C LEU A 150 -20.45 -0.60 8.31
N ASP A 151 -19.57 -1.02 9.21
CA ASP A 151 -18.45 -1.92 8.90
C ASP A 151 -18.93 -3.30 8.39
N MET A 152 -20.01 -3.83 8.97
CA MET A 152 -20.63 -5.07 8.49
C MET A 152 -21.30 -4.92 7.12
N GLY A 153 -21.72 -3.71 6.75
CA GLY A 153 -22.47 -3.41 5.53
C GLY A 153 -21.66 -2.75 4.42
N GLY A 154 -20.40 -2.45 4.66
CA GLY A 154 -19.50 -1.76 3.73
C GLY A 154 -18.11 -2.40 3.68
N CYS A 155 -17.13 -1.67 3.15
CA CYS A 155 -15.74 -2.08 3.18
C CYS A 155 -14.89 -0.91 3.64
N PHE A 156 -14.32 -1.05 4.83
CA PHE A 156 -13.48 -0.03 5.45
C PHE A 156 -12.08 -0.58 5.70
N ILE A 157 -11.08 0.25 5.42
CA ILE A 157 -9.66 -0.04 5.68
C ILE A 157 -9.15 1.01 6.66
N GLN A 158 -8.60 0.55 7.78
CA GLN A 158 -7.93 1.41 8.74
C GLN A 158 -6.49 1.67 8.30
N THR A 159 -6.08 2.93 8.31
CA THR A 159 -4.70 3.35 7.99
C THR A 159 -4.10 4.07 9.20
N SER A 160 -2.79 4.31 9.19
CA SER A 160 -2.12 5.14 10.21
C SER A 160 -2.56 6.61 10.21
N ARG A 161 -3.32 7.04 9.19
CA ARG A 161 -3.71 8.44 8.96
C ARG A 161 -5.21 8.68 8.92
N GLY A 162 -6.01 7.64 9.13
CA GLY A 162 -7.45 7.74 9.11
C GLY A 162 -8.13 6.48 8.58
N MET A 163 -9.44 6.56 8.39
CA MET A 163 -10.25 5.49 7.81
C MET A 163 -10.48 5.71 6.32
N CYS A 164 -10.49 4.64 5.55
CA CYS A 164 -10.84 4.64 4.13
C CYS A 164 -12.08 3.78 3.92
N GLU A 165 -13.00 4.23 3.08
CA GLU A 165 -14.14 3.43 2.62
C GLU A 165 -14.02 3.17 1.12
N ILE A 166 -14.19 1.90 0.75
CA ILE A 166 -14.21 1.46 -0.62
C ILE A 166 -15.67 1.38 -1.09
N PRO A 167 -16.09 2.18 -2.10
CA PRO A 167 -17.43 2.08 -2.65
C PRO A 167 -17.66 0.74 -3.37
N TYR A 168 -18.93 0.30 -3.39
CA TYR A 168 -19.40 -0.89 -4.11
C TYR A 168 -19.52 -0.69 -5.62
#